data_AF-A0A552FE93-F1
#
_entry.id   AF-A0A552FE93-F1
#
_cell.length_a   1.000
_cell.length_b   1.000
_cell.length_c   1.000
_cell.angle_alpha   90.00
_cell.angle_beta   90.00
_cell.angle_gamma   90.00
#
_symmetry.space_group_name_H-M   'P 1'
#
loop_
_entity.id
_entity.type
_entity.pdbx_description
1 polymer ?
#
loop_
_entity_poly.entity_id
_entity_poly.type
_entity_poly.pdbx_seq_one_letter_code
_entity_poly.pdbx_strand_id
1 'polypeptide(L)' 'MGAILGSIDAALNWASNMTRKGIKPLVHLLEGTYEKGMKVLAKELEQLQPFWQRSEASPKWDVTVLPS' A
#
# COMPACT_ATOMS: atom_id res chain seq x y z
N MET A 1 16.45 14.56 -0.95
CA MET A 1 16.16 15.02 -2.32
C MET A 1 14.74 14.61 -2.65
N GLY A 2 13.85 15.56 -2.96
CA GLY A 2 12.49 15.27 -3.40
C GLY A 2 12.45 14.94 -4.89
N ALA A 3 11.43 14.23 -5.34
CA ALA A 3 11.16 13.99 -6.75
C ALA A 3 9.82 14.64 -7.13
N ILE A 4 9.77 15.28 -8.30
CA ILE A 4 8.52 15.84 -8.83
C ILE A 4 7.75 14.71 -9.51
N LEU A 5 6.60 14.35 -8.95
CA LEU A 5 5.73 13.29 -9.46
C LEU A 5 4.76 13.87 -10.51
N GLY A 6 5.32 14.42 -11.59
CA GLY A 6 4.55 15.08 -12.65
C GLY A 6 3.97 14.13 -13.69
N SER A 7 4.41 12.87 -13.70
CA SER A 7 3.95 11.84 -14.64
C SER A 7 3.92 10.46 -13.98
N ILE A 8 3.18 9.54 -14.60
CA ILE A 8 3.13 8.14 -14.18
C ILE A 8 4.54 7.53 -14.21
N ASP A 9 5.30 7.74 -15.29
CA ASP A 9 6.68 7.25 -15.42
C ASP A 9 7.60 7.79 -14.32
N ALA A 10 7.50 9.08 -14.00
CA ALA A 10 8.31 9.68 -12.94
C ALA A 10 7.98 9.04 -11.57
N ALA A 11 6.70 8.79 -11.31
CA ALA A 11 6.26 8.16 -10.07
C ALA A 11 6.68 6.69 -9.96
N LEU A 12 6.52 5.92 -11.03
CA LEU A 12 6.95 4.52 -11.08
C LEU A 12 8.47 4.42 -10.93
N ASN A 13 9.23 5.21 -11.70
CA ASN A 13 10.69 5.19 -11.62
C ASN A 13 11.18 5.57 -10.22
N TRP A 14 10.56 6.57 -9.58
CA TRP A 14 10.91 6.94 -8.22
C TRP A 14 10.58 5.82 -7.22
N ALA A 15 9.36 5.27 -7.28
CA ALA A 15 8.92 4.21 -6.39
C ALA A 15 9.77 2.94 -6.55
N SER A 16 10.12 2.53 -7.78
CA SER A 16 10.90 1.31 -8.03
C SER A 16 12.38 1.42 -7.63
N ASN A 17 12.95 2.63 -7.63
CA ASN A 17 14.35 2.85 -7.29
C ASN A 17 14.58 3.28 -5.84
N MET A 18 13.51 3.59 -5.09
CA MET A 18 13.67 3.89 -3.66
C MET A 18 14.04 2.63 -2.88
N THR A 19 14.77 2.81 -1.79
CA THR A 19 15.16 1.72 -0.89
C THR A 19 14.69 2.08 0.51
N ARG A 20 13.78 1.27 1.08
CA ARG A 20 13.32 1.45 2.46
C ARG A 20 13.97 0.37 3.32
N LYS A 21 14.75 0.77 4.33
CA LYS A 21 15.50 -0.14 5.22
C LYS A 21 16.35 -1.18 4.46
N GLY A 22 16.96 -0.78 3.34
CA GLY A 22 17.78 -1.69 2.50
C GLY A 22 16.97 -2.56 1.53
N ILE A 23 15.64 -2.51 1.56
CA ILE A 23 14.77 -3.33 0.73
C ILE A 23 14.19 -2.49 -0.41
N LYS A 24 14.33 -2.99 -1.65
CA LYS A 24 13.66 -2.42 -2.81
C LYS A 24 12.20 -2.85 -2.85
N PRO A 25 11.25 -1.94 -3.10
CA PRO A 25 9.84 -2.30 -3.21
C PRO A 25 9.55 -2.99 -4.55
N LEU A 26 8.55 -3.87 -4.52
CA LEU A 26 7.91 -4.39 -5.74
C LEU A 26 6.79 -3.43 -6.13
N VAL A 27 6.81 -2.96 -7.38
CA VAL A 27 5.87 -1.93 -7.87
C VAL A 27 5.10 -2.47 -9.06
N HIS A 28 3.77 -2.39 -9.01
CA HIS A 28 2.87 -2.73 -10.10
C HIS A 28 1.99 -1.52 -10.44
N LEU A 29 1.91 -1.18 -11.72
CA LEU A 29 0.93 -0.22 -12.22
C LEU A 29 -0.39 -0.96 -12.48
N LEU A 30 -1.49 -0.44 -11.95
CA LEU A 30 -2.83 -0.92 -12.24
C LEU A 30 -3.49 0.01 -13.25
N GLU A 31 -3.64 -0.47 -14.48
CA GLU A 31 -4.34 0.25 -15.56
C GLU A 31 -5.84 0.03 -15.41
N GLY A 32 -6.44 0.72 -14.43
CA GLY A 32 -7.85 0.62 -14.13
C GLY A 32 -8.34 1.83 -13.34
N THR A 33 -9.65 2.09 -13.42
CA THR A 33 -10.24 3.12 -12.56
C THR A 33 -10.45 2.52 -11.18
N TYR A 34 -9.76 3.06 -10.18
CA TYR A 34 -10.08 2.75 -8.79
C TYR A 34 -11.43 3.37 -8.44
N GLU A 35 -12.46 2.54 -8.28
CA GLU A 35 -13.79 3.02 -7.96
C GLU A 35 -13.80 3.70 -6.59
N LYS A 36 -14.11 5.00 -6.60
CA LYS A 36 -14.15 5.83 -5.39
C LYS A 36 -15.57 5.80 -4.80
N GLY A 37 -15.66 5.81 -3.48
CA GLY A 37 -16.95 5.76 -2.76
C GLY A 37 -17.44 4.35 -2.43
N MET A 38 -16.74 3.32 -2.90
CA MET A 38 -16.94 1.94 -2.47
C MET A 38 -16.52 1.77 -1.00
N LYS A 39 -17.46 1.36 -0.14
CA LYS A 39 -17.18 0.94 1.23
C LYS A 39 -17.25 -0.58 1.28
N VAL A 40 -16.16 -1.21 1.70
CA VAL A 40 -16.16 -2.65 2.01
C VAL A 40 -17.18 -2.88 3.12
N LEU A 41 -18.02 -3.91 2.96
CA LEU A 41 -19.01 -4.24 3.97
C LEU A 41 -18.28 -4.66 5.25
N ALA A 42 -18.75 -4.21 6.42
CA ALA A 42 -18.10 -4.52 7.70
C ALA A 42 -17.90 -6.03 7.90
N LYS A 43 -18.87 -6.84 7.44
CA LYS A 43 -18.84 -8.30 7.50
C LYS A 43 -17.71 -8.93 6.67
N GLU A 44 -17.43 -8.38 5.48
CA GLU A 44 -16.33 -8.86 4.63
C GLU A 44 -14.97 -8.48 5.23
N LEU A 45 -14.92 -7.28 5.83
CA LEU A 45 -13.73 -6.81 6.52
C LEU A 45 -13.41 -7.64 7.77
N GLU A 46 -14.43 -8.02 8.55
CA GLU A 46 -14.30 -8.86 9.76
C GLU A 46 -13.62 -10.20 9.47
N GLN A 47 -13.86 -10.78 8.28
CA GLN A 47 -13.20 -12.02 7.88
C GLN A 47 -11.70 -11.83 7.65
N LEU A 48 -11.27 -10.61 7.31
CA LEU A 48 -9.87 -10.27 7.05
C LEU A 48 -9.12 -9.74 8.28
N GLN A 49 -9.84 -9.18 9.25
CA GLN A 49 -9.25 -8.62 10.48
C GLN A 49 -8.31 -9.58 11.24
N PRO A 50 -8.57 -10.90 11.34
CA PRO A 50 -7.65 -11.82 12.02
C PRO A 50 -6.26 -11.88 11.41
N PHE A 51 -6.11 -11.59 10.11
CA PHE A 51 -4.83 -11.60 9.41
C PHE A 51 -4.04 -10.31 9.57
N TRP A 52 -4.64 -9.27 10.17
CA TRP A 52 -4.08 -7.93 10.24
C TRP A 52 -3.39 -7.68 11.58
N GLN A 53 -2.06 -7.71 11.56
CA GLN A 53 -1.24 -7.31 12.69
C GLN A 53 -0.90 -5.82 12.60
N ARG A 54 -1.52 -5.01 13.45
CA ARG A 54 -1.23 -3.56 13.52
C ARG A 54 0.08 -3.31 14.26
N SER A 55 0.89 -2.38 13.74
CA SER A 55 2.11 -1.97 14.43
C SER A 55 1.79 -1.17 15.69
N GLU A 56 2.41 -1.51 16.82
CA GLU A 56 2.29 -0.72 18.05
C GLU A 56 2.83 0.71 17.89
N ALA A 57 3.88 0.87 17.08
CA ALA A 57 4.50 2.17 16.82
C ALA A 57 3.67 3.05 15.87
N SER A 58 2.76 2.47 15.07
CA SER A 58 1.92 3.20 14.12
C SER A 58 0.60 2.47 13.83
N PRO A 59 -0.30 2.33 14.82
CA PRO A 59 -1.47 1.45 14.74
C PRO A 59 -2.55 1.93 13.77
N LYS A 60 -2.48 3.20 13.33
CA LYS A 60 -3.41 3.77 12.35
C LYS A 60 -2.96 3.54 10.90
N TRP A 61 -1.66 3.46 10.66
CA TRP A 61 -1.09 3.60 9.31
C TRP A 61 -0.25 2.42 8.88
N ASP A 62 0.16 1.56 9.82
CA ASP A 62 1.02 0.41 9.55
C ASP A 62 0.33 -0.88 10.01
N VAL A 63 0.10 -1.76 9.03
CA VAL A 63 -0.53 -3.07 9.21
C VAL A 63 0.27 -4.09 8.41
N THR A 64 0.64 -5.19 9.06
CA THR A 64 1.22 -6.36 8.42
C THR A 64 0.11 -7.38 8.21
N VAL A 65 -0.11 -7.79 6.96
CA VAL A 65 -1.07 -8.85 6.62
C VAL A 65 -0.31 -10.16 6.55
N LEU A 66 -0.60 -11.10 7.46
CA LEU A 66 0.00 -12.43 7.45
C LEU A 66 -0.97 -13.43 6.83
N PRO A 67 -0.53 -14.28 5.89
CA PRO A 67 -1.33 -15.43 5.48
C PRO A 67 -1.54 -16.38 6.67
N SER A 68 -2.70 -17.02 6.75
CA SER A 68 -2.92 -18.23 7.58
C SER A 68 -2.03 -19.37 7.14
#